data_AF-A0A0D1YGD8-F1
#
_entry.id   AF-A0A0D1YGD8-F1
#
_cell.length_a   1.000
_cell.length_b   1.000
_cell.length_c   1.000
_cell.angle_alpha   90.00
_cell.angle_beta   90.00
_cell.angle_gamma   90.00
#
_symmetry.space_group_name_H-M   'P 1'
#
loop_
_entity.id
_entity.type
_entity.pdbx_description
1 polymer ?
#
loop_
_entity_poly.entity_id
_entity_poly.type
_entity_poly.pdbx_seq_one_letter_code
_entity_poly.pdbx_strand_id
1 'polypeptide(L)'
;MDRDYKRAAQEYRRKYGLSDDIKLKQQDFPDFPIEAARLRSVYVLSAIFSISTAIYGFSVEWIIFIPLTFQFLTAFTATAIFNINSTLMIDLYPAKPASATAINNLVRCTLGGIGVGLVDISISAIEEKLTFIILASISAFSVILVVIEQKYGMQWRIERLNRQARGK
;
A
#
# COMPACT_ATOMS: atom_id res chain seq x y z
N MET A 1 0.41 7.53 9.06
CA MET A 1 -0.94 7.11 8.62
C MET A 1 -2.01 8.09 9.08
N ASP A 2 -2.42 8.10 10.36
CA ASP A 2 -3.48 9.03 10.83
C ASP A 2 -3.09 10.51 10.77
N ARG A 3 -1.81 10.83 11.00
CA ARG A 3 -1.33 12.22 10.99
C ARG A 3 -1.48 12.88 9.61
N ASP A 4 -1.12 12.17 8.54
CA ASP A 4 -1.19 12.71 7.17
C ASP A 4 -2.64 12.88 6.72
N TYR A 5 -3.50 11.90 7.03
CA TYR A 5 -4.94 12.00 6.78
C TYR A 5 -5.58 13.17 7.56
N LYS A 6 -5.25 13.32 8.85
CA LYS A 6 -5.76 14.44 9.68
C LYS A 6 -5.32 15.79 9.14
N ARG A 7 -4.07 15.90 8.67
CA ARG A 7 -3.54 17.14 8.08
C ARG A 7 -4.24 17.51 6.78
N ALA A 8 -4.42 16.54 5.87
CA ALA A 8 -5.15 16.77 4.62
C ALA A 8 -6.63 17.10 4.87
N ALA A 9 -7.26 16.43 5.84
CA ALA A 9 -8.64 16.70 6.25
C ALA A 9 -8.79 18.14 6.81
N GLN A 10 -7.86 18.60 7.64
CA GLN A 10 -7.86 19.96 8.17
C GLN A 10 -7.65 21.01 7.08
N GLU A 11 -6.75 20.79 6.13
CA GLU A 11 -6.54 21.70 5.00
C GLU A 11 -7.78 21.81 4.11
N TYR A 12 -8.47 20.69 3.85
CA TYR A 12 -9.72 20.68 3.10
C TYR A 12 -10.86 21.40 3.85
N ARG A 13 -11.01 21.12 5.16
CA ARG A 13 -12.00 21.82 6.01
C ARG A 13 -11.80 23.32 6.02
N ARG A 14 -10.54 23.78 6.12
CA ARG A 14 -10.18 25.20 6.05
C ARG A 14 -10.52 25.83 4.71
N LYS A 15 -10.38 25.09 3.61
CA LYS A 15 -10.67 25.57 2.25
C LYS A 15 -12.17 25.73 1.98
N TYR A 16 -13.00 24.85 2.54
CA TYR A 16 -14.46 24.83 2.32
C TYR A 16 -15.28 25.34 3.51
N GLY A 17 -14.64 25.81 4.58
CA GLY A 17 -15.32 26.35 5.77
C GLY A 17 -16.12 25.29 6.56
N LEU A 18 -15.69 24.02 6.52
CA LEU A 18 -16.39 22.92 7.15
C LEU A 18 -16.00 22.78 8.63
N SER A 19 -16.98 22.49 9.49
CA SER A 19 -16.76 22.29 10.93
C SER A 19 -16.06 20.96 11.24
N ASP A 20 -15.32 20.91 12.35
CA ASP A 20 -14.44 19.77 12.68
C ASP A 20 -15.18 18.47 13.04
N ASP A 21 -16.45 18.58 13.38
CA ASP A 21 -17.42 17.52 13.68
C ASP A 21 -17.97 16.82 12.41
N ILE A 22 -17.84 17.43 11.23
CA ILE A 22 -18.28 16.81 9.97
C ILE A 22 -17.28 15.73 9.56
N LYS A 23 -17.73 14.46 9.57
CA LYS A 23 -16.98 13.36 8.97
C LYS A 23 -16.94 13.54 7.45
N LEU A 24 -15.74 13.69 6.89
CA LEU A 24 -15.51 13.78 5.44
C LEU A 24 -15.80 12.42 4.80
N LYS A 25 -17.08 12.13 4.57
CA LYS A 25 -17.52 10.93 3.85
C LYS A 25 -17.29 11.14 2.36
N GLN A 26 -16.80 10.10 1.68
CA GLN A 26 -16.55 10.16 0.23
C GLN A 26 -17.80 10.49 -0.61
N GLN A 27 -19.00 10.13 -0.13
CA GLN A 27 -20.26 10.44 -0.82
C GLN A 27 -20.60 11.94 -0.78
N ASP A 28 -20.21 12.63 0.30
CA ASP A 28 -20.53 14.04 0.50
C ASP A 28 -19.43 14.96 -0.06
N PHE A 29 -18.18 14.46 -0.15
CA PHE A 29 -17.01 15.21 -0.61
C PHE A 29 -16.19 14.43 -1.65
N PRO A 30 -16.71 14.27 -2.89
CA PRO A 30 -16.04 13.50 -3.94
C PRO A 30 -14.72 14.11 -4.42
N ASP A 31 -14.45 15.39 -4.15
CA ASP A 31 -13.22 16.10 -4.52
C ASP A 31 -12.09 15.98 -3.47
N PHE A 32 -12.32 15.30 -2.34
CA PHE A 32 -11.28 15.14 -1.32
C PHE A 32 -10.20 14.14 -1.78
N PRO A 33 -8.90 14.53 -1.84
CA PRO A 33 -7.82 13.69 -2.34
C PRO A 33 -7.33 12.70 -1.27
N ILE A 34 -8.18 11.74 -0.90
CA ILE A 34 -7.85 10.72 0.11
C ILE A 34 -6.70 9.81 -0.31
N GLU A 35 -6.58 9.56 -1.62
CA GLU A 35 -5.53 8.76 -2.25
C GLU A 35 -4.16 9.41 -1.99
N ALA A 36 -4.00 10.69 -2.34
CA ALA A 36 -2.77 11.44 -2.10
C ALA A 36 -2.45 11.64 -0.61
N ALA A 37 -3.47 11.83 0.23
CA ALA A 37 -3.30 11.98 1.67
C ALA A 37 -2.77 10.71 2.34
N ARG A 38 -3.11 9.53 1.82
CA ARG A 38 -2.73 8.23 2.41
C ARG A 38 -1.47 7.63 1.81
N LEU A 39 -1.25 7.81 0.51
CA LEU A 39 -0.12 7.21 -0.19
C LEU A 39 1.20 7.93 0.01
N ARG A 40 1.21 9.15 0.56
CA ARG A 40 2.46 9.89 0.81
C ARG A 40 3.46 9.12 1.69
N SER A 41 2.98 8.46 2.74
CA SER A 41 3.80 7.62 3.62
C SER A 41 4.28 6.33 2.93
N VAL A 42 3.56 5.84 1.92
CA VAL A 42 3.85 4.57 1.24
C VAL A 42 5.18 4.64 0.49
N TYR A 43 5.54 5.78 -0.12
CA TYR A 43 6.82 5.92 -0.80
C TYR A 43 8.03 5.66 0.10
N VAL A 44 8.04 6.26 1.28
CA VAL A 44 9.14 6.09 2.25
C VAL A 44 9.16 4.66 2.78
N LEU A 45 7.98 4.11 3.11
CA LEU A 45 7.88 2.73 3.59
C LEU A 45 8.32 1.71 2.53
N SER A 46 7.95 1.90 1.27
CA SER A 46 8.37 1.05 0.16
C SER A 46 9.87 1.13 -0.11
N ALA A 47 10.47 2.32 0.01
CA ALA A 47 11.91 2.47 -0.11
C ALA A 47 12.65 1.71 1.01
N ILE A 48 12.21 1.87 2.26
CA ILE A 48 12.78 1.15 3.41
C ILE A 48 12.58 -0.37 3.23
N PHE A 49 11.39 -0.81 2.78
CA PHE A 49 11.10 -2.21 2.52
C PHE A 49 12.05 -2.81 1.47
N SER A 50 12.18 -2.17 0.31
CA SER A 50 13.05 -2.64 -0.78
C SER A 50 14.52 -2.66 -0.35
N ILE A 51 15.02 -1.61 0.29
CA ILE A 51 16.41 -1.54 0.75
C ILE A 51 16.68 -2.60 1.81
N SER A 52 15.78 -2.76 2.79
CA SER A 52 15.93 -3.76 3.87
C SER A 52 15.89 -5.18 3.31
N THR A 53 15.01 -5.45 2.33
CA THR A 53 14.92 -6.75 1.66
C THR A 53 16.19 -7.07 0.87
N ALA A 54 16.75 -6.08 0.17
CA ALA A 54 18.01 -6.25 -0.54
C ALA A 54 19.15 -6.57 0.43
N ILE A 55 19.33 -5.76 1.49
CA ILE A 55 20.42 -5.96 2.46
C ILE A 55 20.26 -7.28 3.21
N TYR A 56 19.03 -7.68 3.52
CA TYR A 56 18.75 -8.97 4.17
C TYR A 56 19.44 -10.13 3.43
N GLY A 57 19.28 -10.22 2.10
CA GLY A 57 19.87 -11.29 1.30
C GLY A 57 21.40 -11.34 1.29
N PHE A 58 22.08 -10.21 1.53
CA PHE A 58 23.54 -10.19 1.70
C PHE A 58 23.98 -10.47 3.14
N SER A 59 23.11 -10.15 4.10
CA SER A 59 23.44 -10.22 5.53
C SER A 59 23.32 -11.61 6.15
N VAL A 60 22.86 -12.61 5.41
CA VAL A 60 22.64 -13.98 5.90
C VAL A 60 23.94 -14.63 6.40
N GLU A 61 25.07 -14.32 5.76
CA GLU A 61 26.40 -14.82 6.14
C GLU A 61 27.07 -13.95 7.24
N TRP A 62 26.43 -12.87 7.68
CA TRP A 62 27.00 -11.93 8.65
C TRP A 62 26.60 -12.30 10.09
N ILE A 63 26.92 -11.43 11.05
CA ILE A 63 26.55 -11.62 12.46
C ILE A 63 25.02 -11.62 12.59
N ILE A 64 24.47 -12.61 13.27
CA ILE A 64 23.03 -12.94 13.35
C ILE A 64 22.09 -11.75 13.66
N PHE A 65 22.52 -10.74 14.41
CA PHE A 65 21.68 -9.59 14.73
C PHE A 65 21.38 -8.72 13.49
N ILE A 66 22.23 -8.75 12.46
CA ILE A 66 22.08 -7.92 11.26
C ILE A 66 20.90 -8.42 10.39
N PRO A 67 20.84 -9.69 9.94
CA PRO A 67 19.69 -10.19 9.18
C PRO A 67 18.39 -10.10 9.97
N LEU A 68 18.41 -10.32 11.29
CA LEU A 68 17.24 -10.15 12.16
C LEU A 68 16.71 -8.71 12.16
N THR A 69 17.61 -7.72 12.17
CA THR A 69 17.24 -6.30 12.12
C THR A 69 16.56 -5.98 10.79
N PHE A 70 17.13 -6.41 9.67
CA PHE A 70 16.54 -6.17 8.35
C PHE A 70 15.24 -6.95 8.14
N GLN A 71 15.14 -8.18 8.66
CA GLN A 71 13.90 -8.94 8.66
C GLN A 71 12.79 -8.24 9.43
N PHE A 72 13.10 -7.67 10.60
CA PHE A 72 12.16 -6.86 11.37
C PHE A 72 11.70 -5.63 10.57
N LEU A 73 12.63 -4.88 9.96
CA LEU A 73 12.30 -3.71 9.14
C LEU A 73 11.41 -4.07 7.95
N THR A 74 11.72 -5.16 7.25
CA THR A 74 10.93 -5.69 6.14
C THR A 74 9.52 -6.06 6.61
N ALA A 75 9.37 -6.80 7.70
CA ALA A 75 8.06 -7.19 8.24
C ALA A 75 7.24 -5.99 8.73
N PHE A 76 7.89 -5.04 9.41
CA PHE A 76 7.26 -3.81 9.90
C PHE A 76 6.72 -2.95 8.76
N THR A 77 7.56 -2.68 7.76
CA THR A 77 7.17 -1.86 6.59
C THR A 77 6.12 -2.56 5.73
N ALA A 78 6.23 -3.87 5.51
CA ALA A 78 5.21 -4.66 4.81
C ALA A 78 3.83 -4.54 5.50
N THR A 79 3.81 -4.68 6.82
CA THR A 79 2.57 -4.57 7.62
C THR A 79 1.99 -3.16 7.57
N ALA A 80 2.83 -2.14 7.67
CA ALA A 80 2.40 -0.75 7.55
C ALA A 80 1.79 -0.44 6.17
N ILE A 81 2.44 -0.87 5.09
CA ILE A 81 1.94 -0.71 3.71
C ILE A 81 0.62 -1.48 3.53
N PHE A 82 0.54 -2.71 4.02
CA PHE A 82 -0.67 -3.53 3.93
C PHE A 82 -1.85 -2.86 4.64
N ASN A 83 -1.63 -2.32 5.85
CA ASN A 83 -2.67 -1.63 6.60
C ASN A 83 -3.15 -0.37 5.85
N ILE A 84 -2.24 0.46 5.33
CA ILE A 84 -2.60 1.66 4.55
C ILE A 84 -3.49 1.30 3.36
N ASN A 85 -3.09 0.30 2.56
CA ASN A 85 -3.85 -0.14 1.39
C ASN A 85 -5.20 -0.75 1.77
N SER A 86 -5.23 -1.57 2.83
CA SER A 86 -6.46 -2.19 3.32
C SER A 86 -7.48 -1.16 3.79
N THR A 87 -7.04 -0.15 4.54
CA THR A 87 -7.92 0.93 4.97
C THR A 87 -8.37 1.79 3.78
N LEU A 88 -7.48 2.11 2.83
CA LEU A 88 -7.87 2.84 1.61
C LEU A 88 -8.95 2.07 0.82
N MET A 89 -8.80 0.76 0.68
CA MET A 89 -9.76 -0.05 -0.07
C MET A 89 -11.13 -0.13 0.62
N ILE A 90 -11.18 -0.24 1.95
CA ILE A 90 -12.44 -0.17 2.69
C ILE A 90 -13.09 1.20 2.51
N ASP A 91 -12.31 2.27 2.55
CA ASP A 91 -12.82 3.63 2.38
C ASP A 91 -13.35 3.89 0.97
N LEU A 92 -12.75 3.28 -0.06
CA LEU A 92 -13.22 3.35 -1.45
C LEU A 92 -14.50 2.54 -1.72
N TYR A 93 -14.83 1.55 -0.87
CA TYR A 93 -15.99 0.68 -1.04
C TYR A 93 -16.82 0.55 0.25
N PRO A 94 -17.34 1.66 0.81
CA PRO A 94 -18.02 1.66 2.11
C PRO A 94 -19.33 0.86 2.10
N ALA A 95 -19.95 0.65 0.93
CA ALA A 95 -21.16 -0.16 0.79
C ALA A 95 -20.90 -1.67 0.80
N LYS A 96 -19.65 -2.12 0.55
CA LYS A 96 -19.27 -3.55 0.48
C LYS A 96 -17.90 -3.82 1.13
N PRO A 97 -17.69 -3.44 2.41
CA PRO A 97 -16.38 -3.54 3.07
C PRO A 97 -15.92 -4.99 3.27
N ALA A 98 -16.86 -5.92 3.50
CA ALA A 98 -16.57 -7.34 3.62
C ALA A 98 -16.02 -7.93 2.32
N SER A 99 -16.67 -7.64 1.18
CA SER A 99 -16.21 -8.09 -0.14
C SER A 99 -14.86 -7.49 -0.51
N ALA A 100 -14.65 -6.20 -0.21
CA ALA A 100 -13.36 -5.53 -0.40
C ALA A 100 -12.24 -6.23 0.39
N THR A 101 -12.48 -6.55 1.66
CA THR A 101 -11.52 -7.26 2.51
C THR A 101 -11.26 -8.69 2.01
N ALA A 102 -12.29 -9.41 1.58
CA ALA A 102 -12.15 -10.76 1.05
C ALA A 102 -11.27 -10.80 -0.20
N ILE A 103 -11.50 -9.90 -1.16
CA ILE A 103 -10.68 -9.80 -2.38
C ILE A 103 -9.23 -9.42 -2.03
N ASN A 104 -9.02 -8.51 -1.06
CA ASN A 104 -7.69 -8.16 -0.58
C ASN A 104 -6.90 -9.41 -0.15
N ASN A 105 -7.52 -10.19 0.73
CA ASN A 105 -6.90 -11.37 1.31
C ASN A 105 -6.69 -12.45 0.25
N LEU A 106 -7.64 -12.62 -0.68
CA LEU A 106 -7.50 -13.55 -1.79
C LEU A 106 -6.27 -13.23 -2.64
N VAL A 107 -6.16 -12.00 -3.15
CA VAL A 107 -5.03 -11.58 -4.00
C VAL A 107 -3.71 -11.69 -3.24
N ARG A 108 -3.65 -11.21 -1.99
CA ARG A 108 -2.45 -11.27 -1.16
C ARG A 108 -1.99 -12.70 -0.92
N CYS A 109 -2.89 -13.58 -0.52
CA CYS A 109 -2.55 -14.97 -0.21
C CYS A 109 -2.16 -15.75 -1.47
N THR A 110 -2.85 -15.52 -2.60
CA THR A 110 -2.47 -16.15 -3.87
C THR A 110 -1.10 -15.70 -4.34
N LEU A 111 -0.81 -14.39 -4.35
CA LEU A 111 0.52 -13.88 -4.72
C LEU A 111 1.61 -14.34 -3.75
N GLY A 112 1.31 -14.38 -2.45
CA GLY A 112 2.23 -14.90 -1.43
C GLY A 112 2.53 -16.38 -1.64
N GLY A 113 1.53 -17.20 -1.92
CA GLY A 113 1.69 -18.63 -2.20
C GLY A 113 2.52 -18.89 -3.46
N ILE A 114 2.25 -18.16 -4.55
CA ILE A 114 3.05 -18.21 -5.78
C ILE A 114 4.50 -17.79 -5.49
N GLY A 115 4.69 -16.68 -4.77
CA GLY A 115 6.01 -16.17 -4.41
C GLY A 115 6.82 -17.21 -3.64
N VAL A 116 6.28 -17.74 -2.54
CA VAL A 116 6.95 -18.75 -1.70
C VAL A 116 7.27 -20.00 -2.53
N GLY A 117 6.36 -20.48 -3.38
CA GLY A 117 6.61 -21.65 -4.23
C GLY A 117 7.72 -21.46 -5.27
N LEU A 118 8.01 -20.22 -5.68
CA LEU A 118 9.07 -19.90 -6.64
C LEU A 118 10.42 -19.54 -5.99
N VAL A 119 10.44 -19.22 -4.69
CA VAL A 119 11.67 -18.77 -4.02
C VAL A 119 12.73 -19.88 -3.99
N ASP A 120 12.39 -21.11 -3.60
CA ASP A 120 13.37 -22.21 -3.53
C ASP A 120 13.96 -22.54 -4.91
N ILE A 121 13.11 -22.49 -5.95
CA ILE A 121 13.53 -22.65 -7.36
C ILE A 121 14.50 -21.54 -7.75
N SER A 122 14.20 -20.29 -7.36
CA SER A 122 15.03 -19.12 -7.67
C SER A 122 16.40 -19.20 -6.97
N ILE A 123 16.42 -19.51 -5.67
CA ILE A 123 17.66 -19.67 -4.89
C ILE A 123 18.55 -20.75 -5.51
N SER A 124 17.95 -21.87 -5.94
CA SER A 124 18.68 -22.98 -6.57
C SER A 124 19.24 -22.62 -7.96
N ALA A 125 18.62 -21.67 -8.67
CA ALA A 125 19.00 -21.30 -10.03
C ALA A 125 19.99 -20.14 -10.11
N ILE A 126 19.88 -19.14 -9.23
CA ILE A 126 20.62 -17.86 -9.33
C ILE A 126 21.24 -17.40 -8.00
N GLU A 127 21.33 -18.28 -7.00
CA GLU A 127 21.83 -17.99 -5.65
C GLU A 127 20.92 -17.07 -4.82
N GLU A 128 21.11 -17.10 -3.50
CA GLU A 128 20.31 -16.38 -2.53
C GLU A 128 20.39 -14.85 -2.71
N LYS A 129 21.62 -14.32 -2.86
CA LYS A 129 21.88 -12.88 -2.93
C LYS A 129 21.14 -12.21 -4.09
N LEU A 130 21.20 -12.80 -5.29
CA LEU A 130 20.50 -12.27 -6.47
C LEU A 130 18.98 -12.44 -6.36
N THR A 131 18.51 -13.53 -5.75
CA THR A 131 17.06 -13.73 -5.51
C THR A 131 16.48 -12.57 -4.70
N PHE A 132 17.13 -12.16 -3.62
CA PHE A 132 16.68 -11.03 -2.80
C PHE A 132 16.80 -9.67 -3.50
N ILE A 133 17.79 -9.46 -4.36
CA ILE A 133 17.87 -8.26 -5.21
C ILE A 133 16.71 -8.18 -6.19
N ILE A 134 16.34 -9.30 -6.82
CA ILE A 134 15.20 -9.36 -7.74
C ILE A 134 13.90 -9.07 -6.99
N LEU A 135 13.69 -9.67 -5.82
CA LEU A 135 12.51 -9.41 -4.98
C LEU A 135 12.44 -7.94 -4.53
N ALA A 136 13.55 -7.35 -4.12
CA ALA A 136 13.64 -5.94 -3.78
C ALA A 136 13.31 -5.03 -4.97
N SER A 137 13.77 -5.41 -6.16
CA SER A 137 13.52 -4.71 -7.42
C SER A 137 12.04 -4.77 -7.81
N ILE A 138 11.42 -5.96 -7.78
CA ILE A 138 9.97 -6.14 -8.03
C ILE A 138 9.16 -5.25 -7.07
N SER A 139 9.58 -5.20 -5.81
CA SER A 139 8.93 -4.37 -4.78
C SER A 139 9.10 -2.87 -5.05
N ALA A 140 10.27 -2.44 -5.52
CA ALA A 140 10.52 -1.07 -5.92
C ALA A 140 9.71 -0.67 -7.16
N PHE A 141 9.61 -1.56 -8.17
CA PHE A 141 8.78 -1.34 -9.35
C PHE A 141 7.29 -1.26 -9.01
N SER A 142 6.84 -1.99 -7.98
CA SER A 142 5.46 -1.93 -7.51
C SER A 142 5.03 -0.52 -7.04
N VAL A 143 5.98 0.35 -6.69
CA VAL A 143 5.71 1.77 -6.38
C VAL A 143 5.12 2.52 -7.57
N ILE A 144 5.39 2.10 -8.81
CA ILE A 144 4.77 2.69 -10.00
C ILE A 144 3.24 2.54 -9.95
N LEU A 145 2.73 1.40 -9.45
CA LEU A 145 1.29 1.20 -9.27
C LEU A 145 0.71 2.18 -8.26
N VAL A 146 1.44 2.49 -7.20
CA VAL A 146 1.06 3.49 -6.20
C VAL A 146 1.00 4.89 -6.82
N VAL A 147 1.97 5.25 -7.68
CA VAL A 147 1.95 6.54 -8.41
C VAL A 147 0.75 6.63 -9.34
N ILE A 148 0.43 5.55 -10.05
CA ILE A 148 -0.74 5.49 -10.94
C ILE A 148 -2.03 5.67 -10.12
N GLU A 149 -2.17 4.97 -9.00
CA GLU A 149 -3.33 5.11 -8.11
C GLU A 149 -3.45 6.54 -7.59
N GLN A 150 -2.35 7.15 -7.14
CA GLN A 150 -2.38 8.52 -6.64
C GLN A 150 -2.78 9.54 -7.72
N LYS A 151 -2.40 9.32 -8.98
CA LYS A 151 -2.66 10.26 -10.08
C LYS A 151 -4.06 10.08 -10.68
N TYR A 152 -4.52 8.85 -10.86
CA TYR A 152 -5.76 8.53 -11.58
C TYR A 152 -6.89 8.03 -10.66
N GLY A 153 -6.59 7.67 -9.41
CA GLY A 153 -7.54 7.08 -8.46
C GLY A 153 -8.77 7.94 -8.23
N MET A 154 -8.59 9.25 -8.03
CA MET A 154 -9.70 10.20 -7.88
C MET A 154 -10.59 10.25 -9.13
N GLN A 155 -10.00 10.25 -10.33
CA GLN A 155 -10.76 10.25 -11.59
C GLN A 155 -11.58 8.96 -11.73
N TRP A 156 -10.96 7.81 -11.48
CA TRP A 156 -11.63 6.51 -11.52
C TRP A 156 -12.74 6.40 -10.47
N ARG A 157 -12.55 7.01 -9.29
CA ARG A 157 -13.57 7.06 -8.23
C ARG A 157 -14.77 7.89 -8.65
N ILE A 158 -14.55 9.11 -9.16
CA ILE A 158 -15.63 9.99 -9.63
C ILE A 158 -16.41 9.32 -10.76
N GLU A 159 -15.71 8.72 -11.73
CA GLU A 159 -16.37 8.03 -12.83
C GLU A 159 -17.21 6.84 -12.36
N ARG A 160 -16.72 6.08 -11.36
CA ARG A 160 -17.48 4.99 -10.74
C ARG A 160 -18.75 5.49 -10.05
N LEU A 161 -18.67 6.59 -9.29
CA LEU A 161 -19.83 7.19 -8.62
C LEU A 161 -20.87 7.65 -9.65
N ASN A 162 -20.42 8.30 -10.73
CA ASN A 162 -21.30 8.73 -11.83
C ASN A 162 -22.01 7.54 -12.52
N ARG A 163 -21.30 6.43 -12.74
CA ARG A 163 -21.91 5.20 -13.31
C ARG A 163 -22.97 4.62 -12.38
N GLN A 164 -22.73 4.62 -11.06
CA GLN A 164 -23.70 4.15 -10.07
C GLN A 164 -24.93 5.05 -9.95
N ALA A 165 -24.77 6.37 -10.16
CA ALA A 165 -25.87 7.32 -10.17
C ALA A 165 -26.74 7.21 -11.43
N ARG A 166 -26.16 6.85 -12.60
CA ARG A 166 -26.89 6.67 -13.86
C ARG A 166 -27.62 5.33 -13.98
N GLY A 167 -27.20 4.32 -13.22
CA GLY A 167 -27.81 2.98 -13.21
C GLY A 167 -28.93 2.81 -12.17
N LYS A 168 -29.31 3.89 -11.47
CA LYS A 168 -30.49 3.99 -10.61
C LYS A 168 -31.55 4.83 -11.31
#